data_AF-A0A0F9C2W9-F1
#
_entry.id   AF-A0A0F9C2W9-F1
#
_cell.length_a   1.000
_cell.length_b   1.000
_cell.length_c   1.000
_cell.angle_alpha   90.00
_cell.angle_beta   90.00
_cell.angle_gamma   90.00
#
_symmetry.space_group_name_H-M   'P 1'
#
loop_
_entity.id
_entity.type
_entity.pdbx_description
1 polymer ?
#
loop_
_entity_poly.entity_id
_entity_poly.type
_entity_poly.pdbx_seq_one_letter_code
_entity_poly.pdbx_strand_id
1 'polypeptide(L)' 'MEFHCPNCGAITPATGKFCQECAYDLSDHRESPPSIDYSKPHSYTPKHLADKILTTRSSVEGERKLVTVLFADVANY' A
#
# COMPACT_ATOMS: atom_id res chain seq x y z
N MET A 1 -26.41 4.59 -24.36
CA MET A 1 -25.13 4.00 -24.77
C MET A 1 -24.92 2.76 -23.92
N GLU A 2 -24.76 1.60 -24.53
CA GLU A 2 -24.47 0.33 -23.85
C GLU A 2 -23.15 -0.19 -24.40
N PHE A 3 -22.36 -0.90 -23.60
CA PHE A 3 -21.07 -1.43 -24.01
C PHE A 3 -20.83 -2.81 -23.37
N HIS A 4 -19.94 -3.61 -23.96
CA HIS A 4 -19.58 -4.91 -23.40
C HIS A 4 -18.53 -4.75 -22.29
N CYS A 5 -18.75 -5.43 -21.16
CA CYS A 5 -17.76 -5.52 -20.10
C CYS A 5 -16.47 -6.18 -20.65
N PRO A 6 -15.28 -5.58 -20.46
CA PRO A 6 -14.03 -6.14 -20.97
C PRO A 6 -13.61 -7.45 -20.29
N ASN A 7 -14.14 -7.74 -19.09
CA ASN A 7 -13.81 -8.94 -18.33
C ASN A 7 -14.71 -10.15 -18.67
N CYS A 8 -16.02 -9.96 -18.72
CA CYS A 8 -16.98 -11.06 -18.90
C CYS A 8 -17.83 -10.97 -20.19
N GLY A 9 -17.75 -9.88 -20.95
CA GLY A 9 -18.50 -9.69 -22.20
C GLY A 9 -19.98 -9.33 -22.03
N ALA A 10 -20.50 -9.23 -20.81
CA ALA A 10 -21.89 -8.85 -20.56
C ALA A 10 -22.21 -7.42 -21.04
N ILE A 11 -23.40 -7.21 -21.59
CA ILE A 11 -23.90 -5.88 -21.98
C ILE A 11 -24.12 -5.08 -20.71
N THR A 12 -23.38 -3.98 -20.55
CA THR A 12 -23.42 -3.14 -19.37
C THR A 12 -23.91 -1.74 -19.71
N PRO A 13 -24.83 -1.14 -18.93
CA PRO A 13 -25.23 0.25 -19.11
C PRO A 13 -24.06 1.19 -18.83
N ALA A 14 -23.94 2.27 -19.62
CA ALA A 14 -22.85 3.25 -19.53
C ALA A 14 -22.76 4.04 -18.20
N THR A 15 -23.66 3.80 -17.25
CA THR A 15 -23.76 4.52 -15.97
C THR A 15 -23.24 3.72 -14.78
N GLY A 16 -22.95 2.43 -14.94
CA GLY A 16 -22.49 1.56 -13.85
C GLY A 16 -21.00 1.70 -13.56
N LYS A 17 -20.63 1.89 -12.28
CA LYS A 17 -19.23 1.81 -11.81
C LYS A 17 -18.68 0.39 -11.82
N PHE A 18 -19.55 -0.61 -11.67
CA PHE A 18 -19.20 -2.03 -11.65
C PHE A 18 -20.09 -2.80 -12.63
N CYS A 19 -19.57 -3.89 -13.17
CA CYS A 19 -20.35 -4.83 -13.97
C CYS A 19 -21.34 -5.57 -13.06
N GLN A 20 -22.62 -5.61 -13.45
CA GLN A 20 -23.66 -6.27 -12.64
C GLN A 20 -23.60 -7.80 -12.69
N GLU A 21 -22.82 -8.38 -13.60
CA GLU A 21 -22.66 -9.84 -13.74
C GLU A 21 -21.39 -10.37 -13.05
N CYS A 22 -20.25 -9.69 -13.25
CA CYS A 22 -18.95 -10.18 -12.75
C CYS A 22 -18.29 -9.27 -11.71
N ALA A 23 -18.95 -8.17 -11.31
CA ALA A 23 -18.44 -7.17 -10.37
C ALA A 23 -17.13 -6.47 -10.79
N TYR A 24 -16.68 -6.62 -12.05
CA TYR A 24 -15.50 -5.93 -12.58
C TYR A 24 -15.68 -4.40 -12.50
N ASP A 25 -14.65 -3.69 -12.03
CA ASP A 25 -14.66 -2.22 -11.93
C ASP A 25 -14.52 -1.59 -13.31
N LEU A 26 -15.56 -0.87 -13.73
CA LEU A 26 -15.66 -0.18 -15.01
C LEU A 26 -15.27 1.30 -14.88
N SER A 27 -15.01 1.74 -13.64
CA SER A 27 -14.54 3.08 -13.33
C SER A 27 -13.07 3.16 -13.71
N ASP A 28 -12.78 3.43 -14.98
CA ASP A 28 -11.43 3.80 -15.42
C ASP A 28 -11.10 5.23 -14.93
N HIS A 29 -10.94 5.36 -13.62
CA HIS A 29 -10.35 6.52 -12.95
C HIS A 29 -9.00 6.08 -12.36
N ARG A 30 -8.02 6.10 -13.27
CA ARG A 30 -6.62 6.52 -13.13
C ARG A 30 -5.99 6.56 -11.74
N GLU A 31 -4.78 6.02 -11.74
CA GLU A 31 -3.83 5.90 -10.63
C GLU A 31 -4.30 4.92 -9.57
N SER A 32 -4.01 3.64 -9.86
CA SER A 32 -3.59 2.73 -8.80
C SER A 32 -2.60 3.52 -7.93
N PRO A 33 -2.86 3.69 -6.61
CA PRO A 33 -1.86 4.29 -5.73
C PRO A 33 -0.55 3.54 -5.97
N PRO A 34 0.61 4.24 -5.98
CA PRO A 34 1.89 3.60 -6.29
C PRO A 34 1.95 2.29 -5.53
N SER A 35 2.03 1.18 -6.28
CA SER A 35 2.03 -0.15 -5.71
C SER A 35 3.13 -0.17 -4.66
N ILE A 36 2.74 -0.32 -3.39
CA ILE A 36 3.70 -0.38 -2.30
C ILE A 36 4.56 -1.60 -2.58
N ASP A 37 5.83 -1.38 -2.90
CA ASP A 37 6.78 -2.45 -3.18
C ASP A 37 7.15 -3.08 -1.84
N TYR A 38 6.34 -4.05 -1.39
CA TYR A 38 6.57 -4.81 -0.17
C TYR A 38 7.89 -5.61 -0.21
N SER A 39 8.52 -5.77 -1.39
CA SER A 39 9.83 -6.41 -1.51
C SER A 39 10.98 -5.50 -1.04
N LYS A 40 10.72 -4.19 -0.88
CA LYS A 40 11.69 -3.24 -0.32
C LYS A 40 11.15 -2.64 0.97
N PRO A 41 11.94 -2.66 2.07
CA PRO A 41 11.59 -1.87 3.23
C PRO A 41 11.63 -0.40 2.82
N HIS A 42 10.45 0.24 2.73
CA HIS A 42 10.38 1.68 2.68
C HIS A 42 11.14 2.23 3.89
N SER A 43 11.96 3.26 3.68
CA SER A 43 12.64 3.95 4.78
C SER A 43 11.58 4.61 5.66
N TYR A 44 11.07 3.87 6.64
CA TYR A 44 10.06 4.30 7.61
C TYR A 44 10.59 5.39 8.56
N THR A 45 11.85 5.79 8.40
CA THR A 45 12.47 6.87 9.17
C THR A 45 12.44 8.16 8.34
N PRO A 46 11.49 9.07 8.60
CA PRO A 46 11.52 10.44 8.08
C PRO A 46 12.90 11.09 8.23
N LYS A 47 13.32 11.90 7.25
CA LYS A 47 14.66 12.53 7.20
C LYS A 47 15.06 13.17 8.52
N HIS A 48 14.19 13.99 9.11
CA HIS A 48 14.48 14.65 10.38
C HIS A 48 14.71 13.69 11.56
N LEU A 49 14.09 12.50 11.56
CA LEU A 49 14.35 11.47 12.57
C LEU A 49 15.65 10.72 12.28
N ALA A 50 15.95 10.44 11.01
CA ALA A 50 17.22 9.83 10.62
C ALA A 50 18.40 10.74 11.01
N ASP A 51 18.32 12.03 10.72
CA ASP A 51 19.33 13.02 11.08
C ASP A 51 19.51 13.12 12.60
N LYS A 52 18.41 13.08 13.36
CA LYS A 52 18.46 13.06 14.83
C LYS A 52 19.10 11.77 15.38
N ILE A 53 18.78 10.61 14.83
CA ILE A 53 19.38 9.33 15.22
C ILE A 53 20.88 9.32 14.93
N LEU A 54 21.29 9.79 13.75
CA LEU A 54 22.70 9.85 13.34
C LEU A 54 23.52 10.82 14.20
N THR A 55 22.97 12.00 14.52
CA THR A 55 23.64 13.01 15.36
C THR A 55 23.75 12.61 16.82
N THR A 56 22.81 11.79 17.32
CA THR A 56 22.80 11.30 18.72
C THR A 56 23.44 9.92 18.89
N ARG A 57 23.92 9.29 17.82
CA ARG A 57 24.41 7.90 17.81
C ARG A 57 25.44 7.59 18.90
N SER A 58 26.45 8.45 19.07
CA SER A 58 27.51 8.28 20.07
C SER A 58 27.02 8.41 21.51
N SER A 59 25.88 9.07 21.74
CA SER A 59 25.27 9.20 23.08
C SER A 59 24.42 7.99 23.49
N VAL A 60 23.97 7.20 22.51
CA VAL A 60 23.10 6.03 22.71
C VAL A 60 23.93 4.73 22.74
N GLU A 61 25.13 4.74 22.15
CA GLU A 61 26.04 3.59 22.15
C GLU A 61 26.49 3.23 23.59
N GLY A 62 26.12 2.04 24.06
CA GLY A 62 26.39 1.56 25.41
C GLY A 62 25.22 1.70 26.41
N GLU A 63 24.11 2.33 26.01
CA GLU A 63 22.94 2.47 26.87
C GLU A 63 22.14 1.15 26.97
N ARG A 64 21.92 0.64 28.19
CA ARG A 64 21.11 -0.57 28.44
C ARG A 64 19.70 -0.17 28.88
N LYS A 65 18.80 0.01 27.92
CA LYS A 65 17.37 0.26 28.14
C LYS A 65 16.54 -1.01 27.92
N LEU A 66 15.52 -1.21 28.74
CA LEU A 66 14.50 -2.22 28.48
C LEU A 66 13.64 -1.72 27.31
N VAL A 67 13.55 -2.49 26.24
CA VAL A 67 12.73 -2.16 25.06
C VAL A 67 11.76 -3.30 24.77
N THR A 68 10.55 -2.95 24.34
CA THR A 68 9.54 -3.91 23.91
C THR A 68 9.43 -3.85 22.39
N VAL A 69 9.57 -4.99 21.72
CA VAL A 69 9.46 -5.09 20.27
C VAL A 69 8.25 -5.97 19.94
N LEU A 70 7.41 -5.52 19.01
CA LEU A 70 6.32 -6.31 18.43
C LEU A 70 6.81 -6.96 17.15
N PHE A 71 6.66 -8.28 17.05
CA PHE A 71 6.80 -9.02 15.80
C PHE A 71 5.42 -9.43 15.32
N ALA A 72 5.13 -9.19 14.05
CA ALA A 72 3.91 -9.61 13.40
C ALA A 72 4.23 -10.17 12.02
N ASP A 73 3.68 -11.32 11.71
CA ASP A 73 3.71 -11.94 10.38
C ASP A 73 2.33 -11.78 9.72
N VAL A 74 2.31 -11.66 8.39
CA VAL A 74 1.08 -11.48 7.61
C VAL A 74 0.92 -12.68 6.69
N ALA A 75 -0.12 -13.47 6.92
CA ALA A 75 -0.47 -14.60 6.06
C ALA A 75 -1.63 -14.25 5.10
N ASN A 76 -1.63 -14.85 3.91
CA ASN A 76 -2.69 -14.78 2.88
C ASN A 76 -2.90 -13.41 2.21
N TYR A 77 -1.82 -12.69 1.88
CA TYR A 77 -1.84 -11.50 1.02
C TYR A 77 -1.12 -11.75 -0.30
#